data_AF-A0A1R4GGM9-F1
#
_entry.id   AF-A0A1R4GGM9-F1
#
_cell.length_a   1.000
_cell.length_b   1.000
_cell.length_c   1.000
_cell.angle_alpha   90.00
_cell.angle_beta   90.00
_cell.angle_gamma   90.00
#
_symmetry.space_group_name_H-M   'P 1'
#
loop_
_entity.id
_entity.type
_entity.pdbx_description
1 polymer ?
#
loop_
_entity_poly.entity_id
_entity_poly.type
_entity_poly.pdbx_seq_one_letter_code
_entity_poly.pdbx_strand_id
1 'polypeptide(L)'
;MIEQTLNLVTTKDHQQVAVWRIIDDEAFDKDLNSPNAADKKQNLLFLHGAFSDKTVCLGIVSYFASLGHQCFIMEWRGHGSSSQPQTNYHLEDIAFYDVKATFDYLLDELKLDALHCITHSGGGICLTLCLTRYPEFMDKINSICMVACQVFAGTSTPSSYAKLLFLKVVTRQLGYVEGKRLKLGTMNESYYLLSQWMDWNLNQNFSSYLPTPIRQQLLRQAGLRLSRKSQTVTTPQPLDYRTLMPNITVPIYSICAAGDWVAPPQGTLKYLQAFKNSNNKWREFSIANGDLEDYNHTRIFLSRNASKEVWPTVLDWVQQHS
;
A
#
# COMPACT_ATOMS: atom_id res chain seq x y z
N MET A 1 -18.26 -21.59 5.81
CA MET A 1 -18.87 -20.55 4.94
C MET A 1 -18.15 -19.23 5.23
N ILE A 2 -17.76 -18.45 4.21
CA ILE A 2 -17.06 -17.17 4.44
C ILE A 2 -18.08 -16.08 4.85
N GLU A 3 -17.98 -15.59 6.08
CA GLU A 3 -18.74 -14.45 6.61
C GLU A 3 -17.98 -13.13 6.36
N GLN A 4 -18.71 -12.06 6.07
CA GLN A 4 -18.17 -10.71 5.93
C GLN A 4 -18.96 -9.73 6.80
N THR A 5 -18.33 -9.17 7.83
CA THR A 5 -18.95 -8.22 8.76
C THR A 5 -18.35 -6.84 8.56
N LEU A 6 -19.18 -5.84 8.24
CA LEU A 6 -18.75 -4.45 8.11
C LEU A 6 -18.79 -3.73 9.46
N ASN A 7 -17.70 -3.06 9.80
CA ASN A 7 -17.66 -2.06 10.86
C ASN A 7 -17.22 -0.72 10.27
N LEU A 8 -17.88 0.37 10.69
CA LEU A 8 -17.48 1.73 10.32
C LEU A 8 -16.69 2.34 11.48
N VAL A 9 -15.45 2.69 11.20
CA VAL A 9 -14.52 3.30 12.15
C VAL A 9 -14.46 4.80 11.90
N THR A 10 -14.59 5.58 12.97
CA THR A 10 -14.56 7.05 12.88
C THR A 10 -13.13 7.55 12.99
N THR A 11 -12.65 8.29 12.00
CA THR A 11 -11.33 8.92 12.05
C THR A 11 -11.36 10.19 12.91
N LYS A 12 -10.17 10.65 13.33
CA LYS A 12 -10.02 11.91 14.07
C LYS A 12 -10.50 13.13 13.28
N ASP A 13 -10.44 13.10 11.95
CA ASP A 13 -10.98 14.14 11.06
C ASP A 13 -12.43 13.85 10.60
N HIS A 14 -13.14 13.01 11.35
CA HIS A 14 -14.58 12.75 11.23
C HIS A 14 -15.01 12.11 9.90
N GLN A 15 -14.14 11.31 9.28
CA GLN A 15 -14.50 10.38 8.21
C GLN A 15 -14.97 9.04 8.78
N GLN A 16 -15.81 8.31 8.05
CA GLN A 16 -16.18 6.93 8.34
C GLN A 16 -15.43 6.00 7.39
N VAL A 17 -14.60 5.12 7.94
CA VAL A 17 -13.77 4.19 7.17
C VAL A 17 -14.31 2.78 7.40
N ALA A 18 -14.59 2.06 6.32
CA ALA A 18 -15.07 0.70 6.39
C ALA A 18 -13.91 -0.26 6.69
N VAL A 19 -14.08 -1.03 7.78
CA VAL A 19 -13.22 -2.14 8.17
C VAL A 19 -14.05 -3.41 8.13
N TRP A 20 -13.78 -4.26 7.15
CA TRP A 20 -14.46 -5.53 6.96
C TRP A 20 -13.72 -6.64 7.69
N ARG A 21 -14.41 -7.35 8.59
CA ARG A 21 -13.92 -8.60 9.17
C ARG A 21 -14.38 -9.75 8.29
N ILE A 22 -13.47 -10.65 7.94
CA ILE A 22 -13.71 -11.80 7.07
C ILE A 22 -13.13 -13.04 7.73
N ILE A 23 -14.00 -14.03 7.95
CA ILE A 23 -13.65 -15.33 8.53
C ILE A 23 -14.39 -16.43 7.77
N ASP A 24 -13.87 -17.65 7.81
CA ASP A 24 -14.64 -18.84 7.48
C ASP A 24 -14.98 -19.55 8.79
N ASP A 25 -16.24 -19.48 9.25
CA ASP A 25 -16.65 -19.97 10.58
C ASP A 25 -16.24 -21.43 10.82
N GLU A 26 -16.39 -22.27 9.80
CA GLU A 26 -16.08 -23.69 9.90
C GLU A 26 -14.58 -23.95 10.03
N ALA A 27 -13.75 -23.18 9.33
CA ALA A 27 -12.29 -23.30 9.42
C ALA A 27 -11.80 -22.64 10.71
N PHE A 28 -12.37 -21.49 11.05
CA PHE A 28 -12.04 -20.73 12.24
C PHE A 28 -12.31 -21.56 13.49
N ASP A 29 -13.45 -22.23 13.64
CA ASP A 29 -13.74 -22.97 14.87
C ASP A 29 -12.95 -24.30 15.02
N LYS A 30 -12.49 -24.90 13.92
CA LYS A 30 -11.77 -26.20 13.95
C LYS A 30 -10.39 -26.14 14.61
N ASP A 31 -9.74 -24.99 14.62
CA ASP A 31 -8.33 -24.84 15.03
C ASP A 31 -8.11 -24.65 16.55
N LEU A 32 -9.12 -24.85 17.38
CA LEU A 32 -8.98 -24.76 18.85
C LEU A 32 -8.11 -25.89 19.45
N ASN A 33 -7.70 -26.90 18.66
CA ASN A 33 -7.03 -28.11 19.14
C ASN A 33 -5.72 -28.49 18.43
N SER A 34 -5.17 -27.68 17.51
CA SER A 34 -3.89 -28.03 16.84
C SER A 34 -2.68 -27.68 17.71
N PRO A 35 -1.79 -28.64 18.04
CA PRO A 35 -0.60 -28.38 18.87
C PRO A 35 0.60 -27.81 18.09
N ASN A 36 0.48 -27.56 16.78
CA ASN A 36 1.56 -27.04 15.94
C ASN A 36 1.51 -25.51 15.83
N ALA A 37 2.63 -24.83 16.11
CA ALA A 37 2.76 -23.38 16.00
C ALA A 37 2.53 -22.84 14.57
N ALA A 38 2.76 -23.66 13.54
CA ALA A 38 2.54 -23.30 12.13
C ALA A 38 1.05 -23.23 11.73
N ASP A 39 0.16 -23.80 12.54
CA ASP A 39 -1.30 -23.80 12.36
C ASP A 39 -1.98 -22.77 13.29
N LYS A 40 -1.21 -21.88 13.92
CA LYS A 40 -1.78 -20.89 14.83
C LYS A 40 -2.54 -19.84 14.04
N LYS A 41 -3.83 -19.67 14.37
CA LYS A 41 -4.66 -18.57 13.85
C LYS A 41 -3.94 -17.23 13.99
N GLN A 42 -3.98 -16.44 12.92
CA GLN A 42 -3.36 -15.12 12.86
C GLN A 42 -4.40 -14.07 12.54
N ASN A 43 -4.13 -12.83 12.96
CA ASN A 43 -4.90 -11.66 12.58
C ASN A 43 -4.20 -10.95 11.41
N LEU A 44 -4.90 -10.77 10.31
CA LEU A 44 -4.33 -10.29 9.06
C LEU A 44 -5.04 -9.01 8.61
N LEU A 45 -4.34 -7.88 8.55
CA LEU A 45 -4.85 -6.62 8.02
C LEU A 45 -4.44 -6.44 6.56
N PHE A 46 -5.43 -6.30 5.68
CA PHE A 46 -5.27 -6.08 4.26
C PHE A 46 -5.54 -4.62 3.90
N LEU A 47 -4.58 -3.99 3.20
CA LEU A 47 -4.69 -2.63 2.69
C LEU A 47 -4.61 -2.62 1.16
N HIS A 48 -5.71 -2.21 0.52
CA HIS A 48 -5.78 -2.08 -0.93
C HIS A 48 -5.01 -0.85 -1.44
N GLY A 49 -4.86 -0.74 -2.76
CA GLY A 49 -4.16 0.36 -3.44
C GLY A 49 -5.10 1.35 -4.14
N ALA A 50 -4.52 2.25 -4.93
CA ALA A 50 -5.28 3.20 -5.74
C ALA A 50 -6.19 2.48 -6.74
N PHE A 51 -7.30 3.12 -7.11
CA PHE A 51 -8.34 2.61 -8.01
C PHE A 51 -9.07 1.36 -7.51
N SER A 52 -8.98 1.02 -6.23
CA SER A 52 -9.53 -0.24 -5.71
C SER A 52 -10.29 -0.06 -4.41
N ASP A 53 -10.94 -1.14 -3.99
CA ASP A 53 -11.67 -1.25 -2.73
C ASP A 53 -11.47 -2.68 -2.19
N LYS A 54 -12.28 -3.14 -1.23
CA LYS A 54 -12.12 -4.49 -0.64
C LYS A 54 -12.10 -5.61 -1.67
N THR A 55 -12.80 -5.43 -2.81
CA THR A 55 -12.96 -6.47 -3.83
C THR A 55 -11.62 -6.97 -4.38
N VAL A 56 -10.61 -6.09 -4.40
CA VAL A 56 -9.25 -6.46 -4.84
C VAL A 56 -8.55 -7.35 -3.83
N CYS A 57 -8.90 -7.28 -2.55
CA CYS A 57 -8.33 -8.14 -1.51
C CYS A 57 -9.11 -9.46 -1.33
N LEU A 58 -10.38 -9.54 -1.76
CA LEU A 58 -11.26 -10.68 -1.46
C LEU A 58 -10.69 -12.04 -1.87
N GLY A 59 -9.95 -12.12 -2.98
CA GLY A 59 -9.35 -13.38 -3.45
C GLY A 59 -8.34 -13.95 -2.46
N ILE A 60 -7.29 -13.18 -2.16
CA ILE A 60 -6.26 -13.57 -1.20
C ILE A 60 -6.82 -13.68 0.23
N VAL A 61 -7.76 -12.81 0.60
CA VAL A 61 -8.42 -12.87 1.92
C VAL A 61 -9.23 -14.15 2.08
N SER A 62 -9.96 -14.58 1.05
CA SER A 62 -10.70 -15.84 1.09
C SER A 62 -9.76 -17.04 1.21
N TYR A 63 -8.59 -16.98 0.56
CA TYR A 63 -7.54 -17.99 0.72
C TYR A 63 -7.08 -18.08 2.19
N PHE A 64 -6.73 -16.97 2.83
CA PHE A 64 -6.33 -16.99 4.25
C PHE A 64 -7.47 -17.35 5.21
N ALA A 65 -8.69 -16.86 4.97
CA ALA A 65 -9.85 -17.18 5.80
C ALA A 65 -10.18 -18.69 5.76
N SER A 66 -10.06 -19.31 4.58
CA SER A 66 -10.26 -20.77 4.42
C SER A 66 -9.21 -21.61 5.16
N LEU A 67 -8.07 -21.01 5.52
CA LEU A 67 -7.03 -21.60 6.34
C LEU A 67 -7.21 -21.29 7.84
N GLY A 68 -8.35 -20.73 8.26
CA GLY A 68 -8.66 -20.45 9.66
C GLY A 68 -8.12 -19.13 10.20
N HIS A 69 -7.50 -18.28 9.37
CA HIS A 69 -7.04 -16.96 9.81
C HIS A 69 -8.19 -15.93 9.88
N GLN A 70 -8.06 -15.00 10.82
CA GLN A 70 -8.97 -13.86 10.92
C GLN A 70 -8.46 -12.71 10.06
N CYS A 71 -9.23 -12.33 9.04
CA CYS A 71 -8.82 -11.29 8.09
C CYS A 71 -9.62 -10.00 8.30
N PHE A 72 -8.95 -8.88 8.07
CA PHE A 72 -9.53 -7.55 8.08
C PHE A 72 -9.17 -6.82 6.78
N ILE A 73 -10.12 -6.14 6.14
CA ILE A 73 -9.83 -5.27 5.01
C ILE A 73 -10.27 -3.86 5.35
N MET A 74 -9.36 -2.90 5.25
CA MET A 74 -9.69 -1.48 5.34
C MET A 74 -9.96 -0.92 3.94
N GLU A 75 -11.10 -0.27 3.74
CA GLU A 75 -11.39 0.52 2.53
C GLU A 75 -11.06 1.99 2.76
N TRP A 76 -10.30 2.64 1.88
CA TRP A 76 -9.90 4.05 2.04
C TRP A 76 -11.11 4.98 2.13
N ARG A 77 -10.96 6.17 2.75
CA ARG A 77 -11.95 7.25 2.57
C ARG A 77 -12.28 7.45 1.09
N GLY A 78 -13.55 7.69 0.78
CA GLY A 78 -14.05 7.80 -0.60
C GLY A 78 -14.13 6.49 -1.37
N HIS A 79 -13.71 5.36 -0.79
CA HIS A 79 -13.69 4.06 -1.45
C HIS A 79 -14.68 3.05 -0.84
N GLY A 80 -15.22 2.16 -1.68
CA GLY A 80 -16.08 1.06 -1.25
C GLY A 80 -17.25 1.52 -0.37
N SER A 81 -17.30 0.99 0.85
CA SER A 81 -18.31 1.32 1.87
C SER A 81 -17.90 2.44 2.83
N SER A 82 -16.72 3.04 2.65
CA SER A 82 -16.28 4.23 3.41
C SER A 82 -17.01 5.49 2.94
N SER A 83 -17.12 6.48 3.82
CA SER A 83 -17.76 7.75 3.50
C SER A 83 -17.04 8.52 2.40
N GLN A 84 -17.81 9.27 1.60
CA GLN A 84 -17.25 10.23 0.66
C GLN A 84 -16.69 11.45 1.42
N PRO A 85 -15.44 11.84 1.17
CA PRO A 85 -14.82 12.97 1.86
C PRO A 85 -15.41 14.28 1.37
N GLN A 86 -15.51 15.25 2.28
CA GLN A 86 -16.04 16.59 1.98
C GLN A 86 -15.00 17.50 1.32
N THR A 87 -13.71 17.17 1.48
CA THR A 87 -12.59 17.92 0.92
C THR A 87 -11.66 17.01 0.15
N ASN A 88 -10.82 17.61 -0.70
CA ASN A 88 -9.73 16.88 -1.34
C ASN A 88 -8.79 16.30 -0.29
N TYR A 89 -8.27 15.11 -0.58
CA TYR A 89 -7.41 14.36 0.32
C TYR A 89 -6.28 13.69 -0.48
N HIS A 90 -5.26 13.26 0.24
CA HIS A 90 -4.04 12.67 -0.27
C HIS A 90 -3.74 11.34 0.44
N LEU A 91 -2.71 10.61 0.01
CA LEU A 91 -2.25 9.37 0.66
C LEU A 91 -1.81 9.61 2.11
N GLU A 92 -1.26 10.79 2.42
CA GLU A 92 -0.94 11.16 3.81
C GLU A 92 -2.19 11.23 4.69
N ASP A 93 -3.33 11.68 4.16
CA ASP A 93 -4.58 11.71 4.92
C ASP A 93 -5.07 10.28 5.21
N ILE A 94 -5.02 9.38 4.21
CA ILE A 94 -5.33 7.96 4.41
C ILE A 94 -4.38 7.36 5.46
N ALA A 95 -3.09 7.62 5.36
CA ALA A 95 -2.10 7.08 6.29
C ALA A 95 -2.31 7.57 7.73
N PHE A 96 -2.49 8.88 7.91
CA PHE A 96 -2.46 9.49 9.23
C PHE A 96 -3.81 9.49 9.95
N TYR A 97 -4.91 9.29 9.22
CA TYR A 97 -6.24 9.25 9.79
C TYR A 97 -6.90 7.88 9.60
N ASP A 98 -6.97 7.34 8.38
CA ASP A 98 -7.74 6.11 8.11
C ASP A 98 -7.02 4.87 8.65
N VAL A 99 -5.74 4.70 8.27
CA VAL A 99 -4.93 3.56 8.72
C VAL A 99 -4.71 3.64 10.23
N LYS A 100 -4.46 4.84 10.78
CA LYS A 100 -4.36 5.06 12.23
C LYS A 100 -5.63 4.65 12.96
N ALA A 101 -6.80 5.14 12.52
CA ALA A 101 -8.07 4.81 13.17
C ALA A 101 -8.39 3.31 13.07
N THR A 102 -8.01 2.67 11.96
CA THR A 102 -8.12 1.22 11.81
C THR A 102 -7.23 0.48 12.80
N PHE A 103 -5.98 0.90 13.00
CA PHE A 103 -5.12 0.31 14.03
C PHE A 103 -5.68 0.50 15.43
N ASP A 104 -6.19 1.69 15.78
CA ASP A 104 -6.84 1.92 17.08
C ASP A 104 -8.03 0.98 17.29
N TYR A 105 -8.90 0.87 16.29
CA TYR A 105 -10.04 -0.04 16.35
C TYR A 105 -9.59 -1.51 16.55
N LEU A 106 -8.59 -1.96 15.79
CA LEU A 106 -8.12 -3.35 15.86
C LEU A 106 -7.36 -3.66 17.16
N LEU A 107 -6.50 -2.75 17.62
CA LEU A 107 -5.59 -2.99 18.75
C LEU A 107 -6.17 -2.52 20.08
N ASP A 108 -6.86 -1.38 20.10
CA ASP A 108 -7.39 -0.77 21.33
C ASP A 108 -8.84 -1.16 21.59
N GLU A 109 -9.69 -1.29 20.57
CA GLU A 109 -11.10 -1.67 20.76
C GLU A 109 -11.30 -3.19 20.71
N LEU A 110 -10.82 -3.85 19.66
CA LEU A 110 -10.91 -5.31 19.51
C LEU A 110 -9.85 -6.08 20.32
N LYS A 111 -8.87 -5.38 20.91
CA LYS A 111 -7.82 -5.97 21.76
C LYS A 111 -7.04 -7.09 21.09
N LEU A 112 -6.75 -6.95 19.79
CA LEU A 112 -5.90 -7.92 19.09
C LEU A 112 -4.46 -7.81 19.58
N ASP A 113 -3.84 -8.94 19.90
CA ASP A 113 -2.51 -8.98 20.49
C ASP A 113 -1.42 -8.53 19.50
N ALA A 114 -1.53 -8.99 18.26
CA ALA A 114 -0.63 -8.70 17.15
C ALA A 114 -1.33 -8.93 15.81
N LEU A 115 -0.76 -8.37 14.74
CA LEU A 115 -1.26 -8.41 13.37
C LEU A 115 -0.12 -8.74 12.38
N HIS A 116 -0.46 -9.30 11.23
CA HIS A 116 0.35 -9.19 10.02
C HIS A 116 -0.33 -8.23 9.05
N CYS A 117 0.45 -7.43 8.33
CA CYS A 117 -0.10 -6.49 7.33
C CYS A 117 0.23 -6.96 5.91
N ILE A 118 -0.79 -7.16 5.08
CA ILE A 118 -0.65 -7.52 3.67
C ILE A 118 -1.17 -6.35 2.84
N THR A 119 -0.31 -5.77 2.01
CA THR A 119 -0.62 -4.51 1.33
C THR A 119 -0.42 -4.63 -0.17
N HIS A 120 -1.23 -3.90 -0.93
CA HIS A 120 -1.07 -3.75 -2.38
C HIS A 120 -0.84 -2.29 -2.74
N SER A 121 0.19 -2.02 -3.56
CA SER A 121 0.43 -0.71 -4.16
C SER A 121 0.39 0.43 -3.13
N GLY A 122 -0.50 1.41 -3.30
CA GLY A 122 -0.68 2.52 -2.38
C GLY A 122 -0.95 2.12 -0.93
N GLY A 123 -1.50 0.94 -0.65
CA GLY A 123 -1.72 0.45 0.71
C GLY A 123 -0.42 0.30 1.49
N GLY A 124 0.66 -0.13 0.83
CA GLY A 124 1.98 -0.24 1.43
C GLY A 124 2.63 1.12 1.69
N ILE A 125 2.31 2.10 0.84
CA ILE A 125 2.72 3.50 1.03
C ILE A 125 2.02 4.09 2.26
N CYS A 126 0.70 3.91 2.37
CA CYS A 126 -0.08 4.40 3.50
C CYS A 126 0.36 3.76 4.83
N LEU A 127 0.63 2.45 4.83
CA LEU A 127 1.18 1.77 6.00
C LEU A 127 2.55 2.34 6.40
N THR A 128 3.45 2.51 5.42
CA THR A 128 4.78 3.07 5.69
C THR A 128 4.69 4.46 6.30
N LEU A 129 3.88 5.35 5.69
CA LEU A 129 3.63 6.68 6.24
C LEU A 129 3.09 6.62 7.67
N CYS A 130 2.07 5.79 7.91
CA CYS A 130 1.50 5.59 9.24
C CYS A 130 2.59 5.22 10.26
N LEU A 131 3.43 4.22 9.98
CA LEU A 131 4.47 3.78 10.90
C LEU A 131 5.60 4.80 11.10
N THR A 132 5.88 5.68 10.12
CA THR A 132 6.81 6.80 10.37
C THR A 132 6.26 7.85 11.33
N ARG A 133 4.93 7.93 11.47
CA ARG A 133 4.23 8.92 12.30
C ARG A 133 3.80 8.36 13.66
N TYR A 134 3.42 7.09 13.68
CA TYR A 134 2.88 6.34 14.82
C TYR A 134 3.71 5.08 15.04
N PRO A 135 4.98 5.22 15.46
CA PRO A 135 5.88 4.09 15.67
C PRO A 135 5.37 3.10 16.72
N GLU A 136 4.48 3.51 17.62
CA GLU A 136 3.87 2.66 18.66
C GLU A 136 3.14 1.43 18.10
N PHE A 137 2.67 1.47 16.85
CA PHE A 137 2.01 0.31 16.23
C PHE A 137 2.99 -0.78 15.83
N MET A 138 4.29 -0.50 15.69
CA MET A 138 5.27 -1.47 15.23
C MET A 138 5.40 -2.68 16.17
N ASP A 139 5.26 -2.46 17.48
CA ASP A 139 5.30 -3.52 18.49
C ASP A 139 4.13 -4.50 18.38
N LYS A 140 3.12 -4.16 17.58
CA LYS A 140 1.90 -4.94 17.34
C LYS A 140 1.85 -5.54 15.94
N ILE A 141 2.90 -5.40 15.13
CA ILE A 141 2.97 -5.96 13.79
C ILE A 141 4.09 -6.99 13.72
N ASN A 142 3.71 -8.25 13.50
CA ASN A 142 4.65 -9.37 13.40
C ASN A 142 5.43 -9.34 12.09
N SER A 143 4.75 -9.11 10.97
CA SER A 143 5.40 -8.96 9.66
C SER A 143 4.54 -8.19 8.66
N ILE A 144 5.20 -7.68 7.62
CA ILE A 144 4.56 -6.93 6.53
C ILE A 144 4.85 -7.62 5.20
N CYS A 145 3.83 -7.76 4.36
CA CYS A 145 3.95 -8.08 2.94
C CYS A 145 3.55 -6.87 2.09
N MET A 146 4.44 -6.44 1.21
CA MET A 146 4.20 -5.34 0.27
C MET A 146 4.21 -5.86 -1.16
N VAL A 147 3.03 -5.97 -1.77
CA VAL A 147 2.87 -6.40 -3.16
C VAL A 147 2.78 -5.19 -4.08
N ALA A 148 3.63 -5.13 -5.10
CA ALA A 148 3.65 -4.07 -6.11
C ALA A 148 3.75 -2.65 -5.51
N CYS A 149 4.58 -2.45 -4.49
CA CYS A 149 4.71 -1.17 -3.78
C CYS A 149 6.03 -0.45 -4.08
N GLN A 150 5.95 0.77 -4.62
CA GLN A 150 7.08 1.70 -4.70
C GLN A 150 6.61 3.16 -4.65
N VAL A 151 7.48 4.05 -4.16
CA VAL A 151 7.14 5.46 -3.93
C VAL A 151 7.91 6.45 -4.80
N PHE A 152 9.23 6.28 -4.93
CA PHE A 152 10.12 7.32 -5.44
C PHE A 152 11.08 6.84 -6.55
N ALA A 153 10.89 5.62 -7.04
CA ALA A 153 11.84 4.95 -7.92
C ALA A 153 11.18 4.31 -9.16
N GLY A 154 9.94 4.67 -9.47
CA GLY A 154 9.21 4.18 -10.66
C GLY A 154 9.54 4.92 -11.96
N THR A 155 10.20 6.07 -11.88
CA THR A 155 10.58 6.90 -13.05
C THR A 155 12.08 6.82 -13.36
N SER A 156 12.63 5.60 -13.38
CA SER A 156 14.07 5.36 -13.57
C SER A 156 14.59 5.66 -14.99
N THR A 157 13.70 5.82 -15.97
CA THR A 157 14.04 6.11 -17.38
C THR A 157 13.39 7.41 -17.86
N PRO A 158 13.99 8.12 -18.85
CA PRO A 158 13.36 9.30 -19.45
C PRO A 158 11.96 9.03 -20.00
N SER A 159 11.71 7.83 -20.54
CA SER A 159 10.39 7.41 -21.03
C SER A 159 9.38 7.30 -19.89
N SER A 160 9.72 6.60 -18.81
CA SER A 160 8.85 6.49 -17.62
C SER A 160 8.56 7.85 -16.98
N TYR A 161 9.56 8.74 -16.93
CA TYR A 161 9.38 10.11 -16.46
C TYR A 161 8.39 10.89 -17.33
N ALA A 162 8.57 10.86 -18.65
CA ALA A 162 7.70 11.55 -19.59
C ALA A 162 6.25 11.04 -19.52
N LYS A 163 6.07 9.72 -19.43
CA LYS A 163 4.75 9.08 -19.27
C LYS A 163 4.05 9.54 -17.99
N LEU A 164 4.76 9.55 -16.86
CA LEU A 164 4.17 9.96 -15.58
C LEU A 164 3.85 11.46 -15.54
N LEU A 165 4.71 12.31 -16.11
CA LEU A 165 4.44 13.74 -16.22
C LEU A 165 3.25 14.03 -17.13
N PHE A 166 3.14 13.33 -18.26
CA PHE A 166 1.98 13.43 -19.14
C PHE A 166 0.70 13.03 -18.39
N LEU A 167 0.73 11.91 -17.66
CA LEU A 167 -0.39 11.48 -16.82
C LEU A 167 -0.76 12.58 -15.82
N LYS A 168 0.22 13.16 -15.10
CA LYS A 168 -0.03 14.27 -14.15
C LYS A 168 -0.70 15.48 -14.80
N VAL A 169 -0.27 15.87 -16.00
CA VAL A 169 -0.87 16.99 -16.75
C VAL A 169 -2.32 16.68 -17.10
N VAL A 170 -2.58 15.50 -17.65
CA VAL A 170 -3.93 15.09 -18.07
C VAL A 170 -4.86 14.99 -16.88
N THR A 171 -4.44 14.33 -15.80
CA THR A 171 -5.28 14.16 -14.60
C THR A 171 -5.54 15.49 -13.89
N ARG A 172 -4.58 16.42 -13.90
CA ARG A 172 -4.82 17.78 -13.37
C ARG A 172 -5.92 18.52 -14.12
N GLN A 173 -5.97 18.38 -15.45
CA GLN A 173 -6.99 19.04 -16.27
C GLN A 173 -8.37 18.39 -16.09
N LEU A 174 -8.42 17.07 -15.93
CA LEU A 174 -9.68 16.34 -15.72
C LEU A 174 -10.19 16.41 -14.27
N GLY A 175 -9.31 16.65 -13.31
CA GLY A 175 -9.61 16.64 -11.87
C GLY A 175 -9.74 15.24 -11.26
N TYR A 176 -10.03 14.21 -12.07
CA TYR A 176 -10.13 12.82 -11.67
C TYR A 176 -9.80 11.86 -12.83
N VAL A 177 -9.63 10.58 -12.50
CA VAL A 177 -9.39 9.47 -13.43
C VAL A 177 -10.49 8.43 -13.26
N GLU A 178 -11.15 8.11 -14.38
CA GLU A 178 -12.22 7.10 -14.41
C GLU A 178 -11.65 5.68 -14.44
N GLY A 179 -11.09 5.22 -13.33
CA GLY A 179 -10.46 3.91 -13.21
C GLY A 179 -11.39 2.75 -13.62
N LYS A 180 -12.69 2.85 -13.29
CA LYS A 180 -13.70 1.87 -13.74
C LYS A 180 -13.78 1.77 -15.26
N ARG A 181 -13.92 2.92 -15.94
CA ARG A 181 -14.06 2.99 -17.41
C ARG A 181 -12.76 2.58 -18.11
N LEU A 182 -11.62 2.94 -17.52
CA LEU A 182 -10.29 2.64 -18.05
C LEU A 182 -9.76 1.25 -17.66
N LYS A 183 -10.56 0.45 -16.94
CA LYS A 183 -10.17 -0.89 -16.44
C LYS A 183 -8.89 -0.89 -15.59
N LEU A 184 -8.64 0.20 -14.87
CA LEU A 184 -7.52 0.33 -13.92
C LEU A 184 -7.84 -0.28 -12.56
N GLY A 185 -9.13 -0.39 -12.23
CA GLY A 185 -9.61 -1.00 -11.00
C GLY A 185 -11.10 -0.77 -10.80
N THR A 186 -11.60 -1.09 -9.60
CA THR A 186 -13.01 -0.96 -9.25
C THR A 186 -13.42 0.45 -8.89
N MET A 187 -12.50 1.42 -8.78
CA MET A 187 -12.78 2.76 -8.29
C MET A 187 -12.16 3.85 -9.18
N ASN A 188 -12.69 5.06 -9.05
CA ASN A 188 -12.14 6.26 -9.70
C ASN A 188 -11.24 6.99 -8.71
N GLU A 189 -10.26 7.73 -9.21
CA GLU A 189 -9.31 8.43 -8.34
C GLU A 189 -9.23 9.91 -8.62
N SER A 190 -9.12 10.70 -7.55
CA SER A 190 -8.94 12.15 -7.68
C SER A 190 -7.52 12.49 -8.14
N TYR A 191 -7.38 13.62 -8.83
CA TYR A 191 -6.06 14.18 -9.12
C TYR A 191 -5.25 14.38 -7.84
N TYR A 192 -5.89 14.85 -6.76
CA TYR A 192 -5.21 15.17 -5.50
C TYR A 192 -4.52 13.94 -4.91
N LEU A 193 -5.24 12.82 -4.79
CA LEU A 193 -4.68 11.57 -4.31
C LEU A 193 -3.50 11.10 -5.16
N LEU A 194 -3.68 11.05 -6.49
CA LEU A 194 -2.63 10.54 -7.38
C LEU A 194 -1.44 11.50 -7.46
N SER A 195 -1.68 12.81 -7.39
CA SER A 195 -0.65 13.84 -7.58
C SER A 195 0.51 13.73 -6.58
N GLN A 196 0.22 13.28 -5.35
CA GLN A 196 1.22 13.06 -4.32
C GLN A 196 2.20 11.95 -4.70
N TRP A 197 1.69 10.78 -5.11
CA TRP A 197 2.53 9.69 -5.60
C TRP A 197 3.29 10.05 -6.88
N MET A 198 2.64 10.76 -7.80
CA MET A 198 3.30 11.25 -9.01
C MET A 198 4.46 12.19 -8.68
N ASP A 199 4.29 13.08 -7.69
CA ASP A 199 5.33 14.02 -7.27
C ASP A 199 6.52 13.34 -6.62
N TRP A 200 6.29 12.36 -5.75
CA TRP A 200 7.37 11.58 -5.16
C TRP A 200 8.22 10.87 -6.22
N ASN A 201 7.58 10.28 -7.23
CA ASN A 201 8.29 9.68 -8.35
C ASN A 201 9.00 10.70 -9.24
N LEU A 202 8.33 11.78 -9.65
CA LEU A 202 8.92 12.80 -10.53
C LEU A 202 10.04 13.60 -9.84
N ASN A 203 10.04 13.65 -8.51
CA ASN A 203 11.09 14.30 -7.72
C ASN A 203 12.15 13.34 -7.20
N GLN A 204 11.91 12.02 -7.28
CA GLN A 204 12.73 10.98 -6.65
C GLN A 204 12.95 11.22 -5.14
N ASN A 205 11.88 11.61 -4.45
CA ASN A 205 11.85 11.86 -3.02
C ASN A 205 10.61 11.23 -2.38
N PHE A 206 10.58 11.18 -1.05
CA PHE A 206 9.40 10.76 -0.32
C PHE A 206 9.26 11.64 0.91
N SER A 207 8.64 12.79 0.72
CA SER A 207 8.55 13.84 1.72
C SER A 207 7.13 14.28 1.99
N SER A 208 6.89 14.87 3.17
CA SER A 208 5.61 15.49 3.54
C SER A 208 5.09 16.35 2.39
N TYR A 209 3.81 16.21 2.07
CA TYR A 209 3.36 16.64 0.76
C TYR A 209 3.40 18.14 0.57
N LEU A 210 4.15 18.54 -0.45
CA LEU A 210 4.14 19.89 -0.99
C LEU A 210 4.04 19.77 -2.51
N PRO A 211 2.88 20.11 -3.12
CA PRO A 211 2.67 19.94 -4.55
C PRO A 211 3.77 20.63 -5.37
N THR A 212 4.36 19.89 -6.30
CA THR A 212 5.40 20.40 -7.19
C THR A 212 4.76 20.99 -8.45
N PRO A 213 5.01 22.27 -8.78
CA PRO A 213 4.48 22.86 -9.99
C PRO A 213 4.96 22.11 -11.25
N ILE A 214 4.05 21.84 -12.19
CA ILE A 214 4.34 21.14 -13.45
C ILE A 214 5.49 21.83 -14.22
N ARG A 215 5.56 23.17 -14.19
CA ARG A 215 6.66 23.94 -14.81
C ARG A 215 8.03 23.54 -14.26
N GLN A 216 8.14 23.26 -12.96
CA GLN A 216 9.38 22.82 -12.33
C GLN A 216 9.76 21.40 -12.78
N GLN A 217 8.77 20.51 -12.97
CA GLN A 217 8.99 19.14 -13.45
C GLN A 217 9.41 19.12 -14.93
N LEU A 218 8.82 19.99 -15.76
CA LEU A 218 9.24 20.18 -17.16
C LEU A 218 10.69 20.67 -17.25
N LEU A 219 11.09 21.62 -16.40
CA LEU A 219 12.48 22.11 -16.37
C LEU A 219 13.45 20.99 -15.96
N ARG A 220 13.08 20.18 -14.96
CA ARG A 220 13.87 19.00 -14.55
C ARG A 220 14.00 17.99 -15.70
N GLN A 221 12.92 17.70 -16.41
CA GLN A 221 12.94 16.81 -17.58
C GLN A 221 13.92 17.30 -18.66
N ALA A 222 13.97 18.62 -18.88
CA ALA A 222 14.88 19.25 -19.82
C ALA A 222 16.33 19.39 -19.31
N GLY A 223 16.65 18.88 -18.11
CA GLY A 223 17.97 19.03 -17.49
C GLY A 223 18.29 20.45 -17.01
N LEU A 224 17.29 21.35 -17.00
CA LEU A 224 17.44 22.76 -16.63
C LEU A 224 17.14 22.92 -15.13
N ARG A 225 18.15 23.36 -14.36
CA ARG A 225 17.93 23.79 -12.96
C ARG A 225 17.65 25.28 -12.92
N LEU A 226 16.58 25.67 -12.23
CA LEU A 226 16.40 27.07 -11.84
C LEU A 226 17.53 27.45 -10.89
N SER A 227 18.30 28.48 -11.24
CA SER A 227 19.19 29.14 -10.28
C SER A 227 18.33 29.64 -9.12
N ARG A 228 18.56 29.11 -7.91
CA ARG A 228 17.95 29.62 -6.68
C ARG A 228 18.53 31.03 -6.48
N LYS A 229 17.78 32.08 -6.85
CA LYS A 229 17.97 33.37 -6.20
C LYS A 229 17.72 33.12 -4.70
N SER A 230 18.75 33.39 -3.91
CA SER A 230 18.71 33.41 -2.45
C SER A 230 17.56 34.32 -1.99
N GLN A 231 16.41 33.72 -1.72
CA GLN A 231 15.38 34.32 -0.89
C GLN A 231 15.39 33.56 0.43
N THR A 232 15.84 34.27 1.46
CA THR A 232 15.73 33.93 2.87
C THR A 232 14.26 33.93 3.26
N VAL A 233 13.56 32.85 2.94
CA VAL A 233 12.27 32.52 3.55
C VAL A 233 12.47 31.20 4.27
N THR A 234 12.41 31.24 5.59
CA THR A 234 12.46 30.09 6.50
C THR A 234 11.17 29.28 6.42
N THR A 235 10.78 28.84 5.22
CA THR A 235 9.78 27.78 5.11
C THR A 235 10.40 26.48 5.63
N PRO A 236 9.78 25.81 6.62
CA PRO A 236 10.23 24.50 7.06
C PRO A 236 10.38 23.59 5.84
N GLN A 237 11.55 22.96 5.70
CA GLN A 237 11.73 21.99 4.62
C GLN A 237 10.76 20.82 4.85
N PRO A 238 10.10 20.30 3.79
CA PRO A 238 9.31 19.09 3.89
C PRO A 238 10.09 17.96 4.56
N LEU A 239 9.48 17.28 5.53
CA LEU A 239 10.08 16.13 6.21
C LEU A 239 10.27 15.01 5.18
N ASP A 240 11.49 14.52 5.01
CA ASP A 240 11.77 13.36 4.15
C ASP A 240 11.55 12.06 4.94
N TYR A 241 10.47 11.34 4.65
CA TYR A 241 10.10 10.10 5.33
C TYR A 241 11.18 9.01 5.19
N ARG A 242 12.06 9.08 4.17
CA ARG A 242 13.18 8.14 4.01
C ARG A 242 14.17 8.19 5.17
N THR A 243 14.25 9.31 5.90
CA THR A 243 15.09 9.40 7.09
C THR A 243 14.50 8.62 8.27
N LEU A 244 13.20 8.34 8.24
CA LEU A 244 12.46 7.61 9.27
C LEU A 244 12.25 6.13 8.91
N MET A 245 12.28 5.76 7.63
CA MET A 245 12.12 4.37 7.18
C MET A 245 13.07 3.36 7.87
N PRO A 246 14.35 3.71 8.19
CA PRO A 246 15.22 2.80 8.96
C PRO A 246 14.74 2.45 10.37
N ASN A 247 13.82 3.23 10.94
CA ASN A 247 13.24 2.95 12.24
C ASN A 247 12.12 1.90 12.17
N ILE A 248 11.65 1.55 10.97
CA ILE A 248 10.65 0.50 10.77
C ILE A 248 11.37 -0.85 10.76
N THR A 249 11.49 -1.44 11.94
CA THR A 249 12.23 -2.70 12.18
C THR A 249 11.39 -3.95 11.96
N VAL A 250 10.07 -3.80 11.74
CA VAL A 250 9.19 -4.89 11.35
C VAL A 250 9.70 -5.53 10.04
N PRO A 251 9.82 -6.87 9.95
CA PRO A 251 10.34 -7.51 8.76
C PRO A 251 9.37 -7.36 7.58
N ILE A 252 9.89 -6.93 6.42
CA ILE A 252 9.10 -6.69 5.20
C ILE A 252 9.46 -7.70 4.11
N TYR A 253 8.45 -8.39 3.59
CA TYR A 253 8.53 -9.13 2.34
C TYR A 253 7.98 -8.29 1.18
N SER A 254 8.84 -7.84 0.28
CA SER A 254 8.47 -7.05 -0.90
C SER A 254 8.38 -7.94 -2.12
N ILE A 255 7.17 -8.00 -2.69
CA ILE A 255 6.84 -8.77 -3.88
C ILE A 255 6.66 -7.80 -5.06
N CYS A 256 7.28 -8.12 -6.18
CA CYS A 256 7.11 -7.38 -7.43
C CYS A 256 7.00 -8.34 -8.63
N ALA A 257 6.70 -7.78 -9.80
CA ALA A 257 6.56 -8.55 -11.03
C ALA A 257 7.28 -7.87 -12.19
N ALA A 258 7.86 -8.66 -13.10
CA ALA A 258 8.59 -8.14 -14.26
C ALA A 258 7.70 -7.29 -15.20
N GLY A 259 6.41 -7.62 -15.32
CA GLY A 259 5.44 -6.90 -16.16
C GLY A 259 4.85 -5.65 -15.52
N ASP A 260 5.24 -5.29 -14.30
CA ASP A 260 4.71 -4.12 -13.60
C ASP A 260 5.45 -2.83 -13.98
N TRP A 261 4.76 -1.92 -14.67
CA TRP A 261 5.31 -0.62 -15.04
C TRP A 261 5.05 0.49 -13.99
N VAL A 262 4.12 0.27 -13.06
CA VAL A 262 3.76 1.22 -11.99
C VAL A 262 4.71 1.05 -10.81
N ALA A 263 4.97 -0.20 -10.45
CA ALA A 263 5.93 -0.60 -9.43
C ALA A 263 6.97 -1.58 -10.01
N PRO A 264 7.86 -1.10 -10.91
CA PRO A 264 8.85 -1.97 -11.55
C PRO A 264 9.79 -2.61 -10.53
N PRO A 265 10.37 -3.79 -10.82
CA PRO A 265 11.24 -4.52 -9.89
C PRO A 265 12.35 -3.66 -9.26
N GLN A 266 13.05 -2.88 -10.08
CA GLN A 266 14.09 -1.97 -9.59
C GLN A 266 13.56 -0.89 -8.63
N GLY A 267 12.32 -0.44 -8.83
CA GLY A 267 11.66 0.55 -8.00
C GLY A 267 11.27 -0.01 -6.64
N THR A 268 10.69 -1.22 -6.60
CA THR A 268 10.33 -1.91 -5.36
C THR A 268 11.57 -2.29 -4.54
N LEU A 269 12.64 -2.74 -5.21
CA LEU A 269 13.92 -3.05 -4.56
C LEU A 269 14.54 -1.79 -3.91
N LYS A 270 14.58 -0.66 -4.63
CA LYS A 270 15.07 0.61 -4.07
C LYS A 270 14.23 1.10 -2.91
N TYR A 271 12.92 0.89 -2.97
CA TYR A 271 12.02 1.23 -1.87
C TYR A 271 12.32 0.36 -0.64
N LEU A 272 12.43 -0.96 -0.80
CA LEU A 272 12.77 -1.89 0.28
C LEU A 272 14.13 -1.59 0.91
N GLN A 273 15.14 -1.25 0.10
CA GLN A 273 16.49 -0.94 0.58
C GLN A 273 16.52 0.32 1.48
N ALA A 274 15.59 1.27 1.30
CA ALA A 274 15.53 2.47 2.12
C ALA A 274 15.14 2.19 3.59
N PHE A 275 14.53 1.04 3.88
CA PHE A 275 14.25 0.59 5.24
C PHE A 275 15.49 0.08 5.98
N LYS A 276 16.60 -0.22 5.28
CA LYS A 276 17.88 -0.67 5.90
C LYS A 276 17.74 -1.80 6.92
N ASN A 277 16.75 -2.68 6.74
CA ASN A 277 16.46 -3.77 7.64
C ASN A 277 16.93 -5.09 7.02
N SER A 278 17.85 -5.79 7.69
CA SER A 278 18.43 -7.06 7.20
C SER A 278 17.45 -8.22 7.18
N ASN A 279 16.34 -8.11 7.91
CA ASN A 279 15.28 -9.12 7.92
C ASN A 279 14.37 -9.00 6.71
N ASN A 280 14.47 -7.92 5.94
CA ASN A 280 13.66 -7.73 4.74
C ASN A 280 14.01 -8.75 3.66
N LYS A 281 13.00 -9.19 2.92
CA LYS A 281 13.12 -10.07 1.76
C LYS A 281 12.51 -9.42 0.54
N TRP A 282 13.11 -9.65 -0.62
CA TRP A 282 12.62 -9.17 -1.91
C TRP A 282 12.47 -10.34 -2.86
N ARG A 283 11.33 -10.41 -3.57
CA ARG A 283 11.07 -11.43 -4.59
C ARG A 283 10.42 -10.80 -5.81
N GLU A 284 11.04 -11.01 -6.96
CA GLU A 284 10.46 -10.68 -8.27
C GLU A 284 9.87 -11.94 -8.89
N PHE A 285 8.57 -11.93 -9.19
CA PHE A 285 7.91 -12.96 -9.98
C PHE A 285 8.05 -12.66 -11.48
N SER A 286 8.58 -13.63 -12.24
CA SER A 286 8.73 -13.52 -13.70
C SER A 286 8.91 -14.88 -14.36
N ILE A 287 8.55 -14.99 -15.64
CA ILE A 287 8.79 -16.20 -16.43
C ILE A 287 10.29 -16.54 -16.46
N ALA A 288 11.14 -15.51 -16.49
CA ALA A 288 12.59 -15.67 -16.44
C ALA A 288 13.09 -16.31 -15.14
N ASN A 289 12.40 -16.09 -14.02
CA ASN A 289 12.67 -16.71 -12.72
C ASN A 289 11.96 -18.07 -12.55
N GLY A 290 11.27 -18.58 -13.58
CA GLY A 290 10.55 -19.84 -13.57
C GLY A 290 9.11 -19.74 -13.04
N ASP A 291 8.58 -18.53 -12.89
CA ASP A 291 7.21 -18.28 -12.43
C ASP A 291 6.18 -18.36 -13.56
N LEU A 292 4.90 -18.44 -13.21
CA LEU A 292 3.83 -18.71 -14.17
C LEU A 292 3.51 -17.54 -15.12
N GLU A 293 3.92 -16.33 -14.79
CA GLU A 293 3.55 -15.13 -15.55
C GLU A 293 4.50 -13.94 -15.30
N ASP A 294 4.73 -13.14 -16.35
CA ASP A 294 5.22 -11.76 -16.17
C ASP A 294 4.05 -10.85 -15.77
N TYR A 295 3.62 -10.98 -14.52
CA TYR A 295 2.43 -10.29 -14.02
C TYR A 295 2.53 -8.77 -14.21
N ASN A 296 1.40 -8.15 -14.52
CA ASN A 296 1.25 -6.70 -14.40
C ASN A 296 0.88 -6.29 -12.97
N HIS A 297 0.76 -4.97 -12.75
CA HIS A 297 0.53 -4.35 -11.45
C HIS A 297 -0.64 -4.94 -10.62
N THR A 298 -1.74 -5.31 -11.28
CA THR A 298 -2.92 -5.84 -10.59
C THR A 298 -2.92 -7.37 -10.58
N ARG A 299 -2.42 -8.01 -11.63
CA ARG A 299 -2.44 -9.48 -11.77
C ARG A 299 -1.55 -10.20 -10.77
N ILE A 300 -0.44 -9.59 -10.33
CA ILE A 300 0.43 -10.16 -9.29
C ILE A 300 -0.30 -10.36 -7.96
N PHE A 301 -1.37 -9.60 -7.73
CA PHE A 301 -2.19 -9.68 -6.52
C PHE A 301 -3.48 -10.48 -6.74
N LEU A 302 -4.07 -10.41 -7.95
CA LEU A 302 -5.45 -10.84 -8.21
C LEU A 302 -5.60 -12.13 -9.03
N SER A 303 -4.59 -12.52 -9.80
CA SER A 303 -4.79 -13.53 -10.83
C SER A 303 -4.88 -14.95 -10.27
N ARG A 304 -5.47 -15.87 -11.06
CA ARG A 304 -5.48 -17.31 -10.75
C ARG A 304 -4.09 -17.94 -10.74
N ASN A 305 -3.11 -17.32 -11.39
CA ASN A 305 -1.73 -17.78 -11.31
C ASN A 305 -1.09 -17.27 -10.01
N ALA A 306 -1.35 -16.02 -9.63
CA ALA A 306 -0.92 -15.47 -8.34
C ALA A 306 -1.48 -16.29 -7.16
N SER A 307 -2.70 -16.80 -7.25
CA SER A 307 -3.26 -17.69 -6.21
C SER A 307 -2.54 -19.03 -6.07
N LYS A 308 -1.79 -19.46 -7.08
CA LYS A 308 -1.05 -20.73 -7.08
C LYS A 308 0.38 -20.59 -6.61
N GLU A 309 1.00 -19.42 -6.79
CA GLU A 309 2.44 -19.24 -6.49
C GLU A 309 2.77 -17.99 -5.66
N VAL A 310 2.00 -16.91 -5.75
CA VAL A 310 2.28 -15.68 -4.98
C VAL A 310 1.70 -15.79 -3.58
N TRP A 311 0.40 -16.10 -3.46
CA TRP A 311 -0.28 -16.16 -2.17
C TRP A 311 0.33 -17.20 -1.21
N PRO A 312 0.76 -18.40 -1.67
CA PRO A 312 1.50 -19.31 -0.81
C PRO A 312 2.78 -18.71 -0.22
N THR A 313 3.56 -17.93 -0.97
CA THR A 313 4.75 -17.27 -0.38
C THR A 313 4.40 -16.20 0.65
N VAL A 314 3.23 -15.58 0.55
CA VAL A 314 2.72 -14.67 1.58
C VAL A 314 2.34 -15.45 2.84
N LEU A 315 1.72 -16.61 2.68
CA LEU A 315 1.40 -17.50 3.80
C LEU A 315 2.67 -17.98 4.50
N ASP A 316 3.67 -18.45 3.74
CA ASP A 316 4.96 -18.87 4.29
C ASP A 316 5.61 -17.75 5.10
N TRP A 317 5.53 -16.50 4.60
CA TRP A 317 6.05 -15.34 5.30
C TRP A 317 5.31 -15.04 6.61
N VAL A 318 3.99 -15.16 6.62
CA VAL A 318 3.16 -15.01 7.83
C VAL A 318 3.53 -16.08 8.85
N GLN A 319 3.58 -17.35 8.44
CA GLN A 319 3.88 -18.48 9.32
C GLN A 319 5.30 -18.41 9.92
N GLN A 320 6.28 -17.92 9.16
CA GLN A 320 7.65 -17.73 9.65
C GLN A 320 7.77 -16.66 10.76
N HIS A 321 6.77 -15.78 10.90
CA HIS A 321 6.76 -14.67 11.86
C HIS A 321 5.58 -14.75 12.85
N SER A 322 4.96 -15.92 12.96
CA SER A 322 3.79 -16.20 13.82
C SER A 322 4.16 -16.62 15.24
#